data_AF-A0A5K1JF17-F1
#
_entry.id   AF-A0A5K1JF17-F1
#
_cell.length_a   1.000
_cell.length_b   1.000
_cell.length_c   1.000
_cell.angle_alpha   90.00
_cell.angle_beta   90.00
_cell.angle_gamma   90.00
#
_symmetry.space_group_name_H-M   'P 1'
#
loop_
_entity.id
_entity.type
_entity.pdbx_description
1 polymer ?
#
loop_
_entity_poly.entity_id
_entity_poly.type
_entity_poly.pdbx_seq_one_letter_code
_entity_poly.pdbx_strand_id
1 'polypeptide(L)'
;MKESTVKKLWSVKWNLVIMAAFCFAYAVYIYVTPAAGGEGTFMITPTAGLPGLLKQLPWIFIGLGVLGIISSFASTSGWVLAWTEPVMGLAMFVFGFWELFFPYDISVFSKTYAFIGIFMAFYVMFVSLHMDRIGKGHWFVELCLAAVTWIVSFVNIMNFAGEHATQGLTSLTFFIAAWGFTYGAIILTGEGSLDESIASPVRFFRARKAAKAEKAGNAGKVKAAA
;
A
#
# COMPACT_ATOMS: atom_id res chain seq x y z
N MET A 1 17.55 26.95 -12.74
CA MET A 1 16.15 26.63 -12.35
C MET A 1 15.71 25.22 -12.74
N LYS A 2 16.06 24.67 -13.93
CA LYS A 2 15.62 23.29 -14.31
C LYS A 2 16.25 22.17 -13.45
N GLU A 3 17.54 22.27 -13.12
CA GLU A 3 18.25 21.23 -12.34
C GLU A 3 17.71 21.05 -10.91
N SER A 4 17.29 22.14 -10.25
CA SER A 4 16.76 22.08 -8.89
C SER A 4 15.36 21.46 -8.84
N THR A 5 14.53 21.71 -9.86
CA THR A 5 13.19 21.09 -9.97
C THR A 5 13.30 19.61 -10.29
N VAL A 6 14.21 19.22 -11.18
CA VAL A 6 14.48 17.81 -11.50
C VAL A 6 14.95 17.07 -10.24
N LYS A 7 15.94 17.60 -9.51
CA LYS A 7 16.39 16.99 -8.24
C LYS A 7 15.27 16.84 -7.21
N LYS A 8 14.39 17.85 -7.09
CA LYS A 8 13.20 17.77 -6.22
C LYS A 8 12.23 16.68 -6.66
N LEU A 9 11.95 16.54 -7.96
CA LEU A 9 11.07 15.48 -8.48
C LEU A 9 11.64 14.07 -8.23
N TRP A 10 12.95 13.89 -8.35
CA TRP A 10 13.61 12.60 -8.08
C TRP A 10 13.63 12.24 -6.58
N SER A 11 13.52 13.24 -5.71
CA SER A 11 13.41 13.02 -4.25
C SER A 11 12.00 12.63 -3.77
N VAL A 12 10.99 12.70 -4.65
CA VAL A 12 9.61 12.33 -4.31
C VAL A 12 9.45 10.81 -4.30
N LYS A 13 8.64 10.32 -3.35
CA LYS A 13 8.19 8.93 -3.27
C LYS A 13 7.10 8.63 -4.30
N TRP A 14 7.49 8.46 -5.56
CA TRP A 14 6.56 8.25 -6.68
C TRP A 14 5.62 7.05 -6.48
N ASN A 15 6.06 5.99 -5.82
CA ASN A 15 5.21 4.84 -5.52
C ASN A 15 4.03 5.23 -4.62
N LEU A 16 4.27 6.00 -3.55
CA LEU A 16 3.21 6.52 -2.68
C LEU A 16 2.31 7.52 -3.41
N VAL A 17 2.87 8.35 -4.30
CA VAL A 17 2.09 9.28 -5.13
C VAL A 17 1.17 8.53 -6.09
N ILE A 18 1.67 7.48 -6.76
CA ILE A 18 0.89 6.65 -7.67
C ILE A 18 -0.23 5.94 -6.91
N MET A 19 0.07 5.37 -5.73
CA MET A 19 -0.94 4.72 -4.90
C MET A 19 -2.00 5.70 -4.40
N ALA A 20 -1.59 6.90 -3.97
CA ALA A 20 -2.53 7.96 -3.57
C ALA A 20 -3.43 8.37 -4.74
N ALA A 21 -2.85 8.66 -5.90
CA ALA A 21 -3.60 9.07 -7.09
C ALA A 21 -4.58 7.98 -7.54
N PHE A 22 -4.14 6.72 -7.55
CA PHE A 22 -5.01 5.59 -7.84
C PHE A 22 -6.15 5.48 -6.83
N CYS A 23 -5.84 5.51 -5.53
CA CYS A 23 -6.87 5.36 -4.49
C CYS A 23 -7.90 6.50 -4.54
N PHE A 24 -7.50 7.75 -4.79
CA PHE A 24 -8.45 8.85 -4.99
C PHE A 24 -9.31 8.65 -6.24
N ALA A 25 -8.69 8.39 -7.40
CA ALA A 25 -9.40 8.21 -8.65
C ALA A 25 -10.39 7.04 -8.55
N TYR A 26 -9.96 5.94 -7.92
CA TYR A 26 -10.75 4.73 -7.79
C TYR A 26 -11.85 4.86 -6.74
N ALA A 27 -11.63 5.58 -5.64
CA ALA A 27 -12.68 5.93 -4.68
C ALA A 27 -13.81 6.71 -5.37
N VAL A 28 -13.46 7.74 -6.14
CA VAL A 28 -14.44 8.53 -6.92
C VAL A 28 -15.13 7.64 -7.95
N TYR A 29 -14.37 6.82 -8.68
CA TYR A 29 -14.90 5.92 -9.71
C TYR A 29 -15.92 4.92 -9.13
N ILE A 30 -15.60 4.28 -8.00
CA ILE A 30 -16.52 3.39 -7.29
C ILE A 30 -17.73 4.17 -6.80
N TYR A 31 -17.55 5.36 -6.22
CA TYR A 31 -18.66 6.16 -5.68
C TYR A 31 -19.68 6.55 -6.76
N VAL A 32 -19.22 6.92 -7.95
CA VAL A 32 -20.12 7.33 -9.06
C VAL A 32 -20.67 6.15 -9.86
N THR A 33 -20.12 4.95 -9.73
CA THR A 33 -20.57 3.76 -10.48
C THR A 33 -21.97 3.31 -10.03
N PRO A 34 -22.96 3.16 -10.91
CA PRO A 34 -24.25 2.61 -10.53
C PRO A 34 -24.13 1.13 -10.13
N ALA A 35 -24.71 0.73 -8.98
CA ALA A 35 -24.55 -0.63 -8.46
C ALA A 35 -25.01 -1.72 -9.45
N ALA A 36 -26.17 -1.51 -10.08
CA ALA A 36 -26.79 -2.45 -11.03
C ALA A 36 -26.26 -2.32 -12.48
N GLY A 37 -25.38 -1.35 -12.76
CA GLY A 37 -25.07 -0.94 -14.13
C GLY A 37 -26.22 -0.14 -14.76
N GLY A 38 -26.02 0.36 -15.99
CA GLY A 38 -27.01 1.18 -16.70
C GLY A 38 -26.43 2.00 -17.85
N GLU A 39 -27.29 2.78 -18.52
CA GLU A 39 -26.85 3.83 -19.45
C GLU A 39 -26.08 4.87 -18.64
N GLY A 40 -24.75 4.89 -18.78
CA GLY A 40 -23.87 5.71 -17.96
C GLY A 40 -24.39 7.15 -17.83
N THR A 41 -24.89 7.52 -16.66
CA THR A 41 -25.45 8.86 -16.41
C THR A 41 -24.38 9.95 -16.41
N PHE A 42 -23.11 9.57 -16.24
CA PHE A 42 -21.93 10.40 -16.46
C PHE A 42 -21.01 9.79 -17.53
N MET A 43 -20.30 10.62 -18.29
CA MET A 43 -19.45 10.23 -19.44
C MET A 43 -18.33 9.21 -19.11
N ILE A 44 -18.07 8.94 -17.82
CA ILE A 44 -17.05 8.02 -17.30
C ILE A 44 -17.67 6.81 -16.55
N THR A 45 -18.98 6.79 -16.29
CA THR A 45 -19.58 5.71 -15.49
C THR A 45 -19.55 4.36 -16.21
N PRO A 46 -19.06 3.28 -15.57
CA PRO A 46 -19.06 1.97 -16.17
C PRO A 46 -20.49 1.45 -16.33
N THR A 47 -20.83 1.10 -17.56
CA THR A 47 -22.13 0.52 -17.93
C THR A 47 -22.36 -0.86 -17.32
N ALA A 48 -21.29 -1.54 -16.89
CA ALA A 48 -21.28 -2.90 -16.36
C ALA A 48 -21.50 -3.03 -14.83
N GLY A 49 -21.66 -1.92 -14.10
CA GLY A 49 -21.95 -1.92 -12.65
C GLY A 49 -20.86 -2.57 -11.78
N LEU A 50 -21.23 -3.03 -10.57
CA LEU A 50 -20.31 -3.71 -9.63
C LEU A 50 -19.61 -4.94 -10.21
N PRO A 51 -20.28 -5.81 -11.02
CA PRO A 51 -19.60 -6.93 -11.68
C PRO A 51 -18.53 -6.48 -12.68
N GLY A 52 -18.73 -5.33 -13.32
CA GLY A 52 -17.74 -4.70 -14.20
C GLY A 52 -16.49 -4.26 -13.46
N LEU A 53 -16.64 -3.69 -12.25
CA LEU A 53 -15.51 -3.29 -11.41
C LEU A 53 -14.66 -4.50 -11.00
N LEU A 54 -15.30 -5.61 -10.64
CA LEU A 54 -14.59 -6.86 -10.32
C LEU A 54 -13.80 -7.40 -11.53
N LYS A 55 -14.35 -7.34 -12.73
CA LYS A 55 -13.64 -7.79 -13.95
C LYS A 55 -12.43 -6.93 -14.32
N GLN A 56 -12.37 -5.69 -13.85
CA GLN A 56 -11.22 -4.81 -14.06
C GLN A 56 -10.08 -5.08 -13.08
N LEU A 57 -10.34 -5.77 -11.98
CA LEU A 57 -9.41 -5.95 -10.88
C LEU A 57 -8.08 -6.63 -11.28
N PRO A 58 -8.07 -7.71 -12.11
CA PRO A 58 -6.81 -8.31 -12.56
C PRO A 58 -5.93 -7.31 -13.32
N TRP A 59 -6.53 -6.50 -14.18
CA TRP A 59 -5.83 -5.49 -14.96
C TRP A 59 -5.32 -4.33 -14.09
N ILE A 60 -6.08 -3.93 -13.08
CA ILE A 60 -5.66 -2.95 -12.08
C ILE A 60 -4.43 -3.47 -11.33
N PHE A 61 -4.46 -4.72 -10.87
CA PHE A 61 -3.34 -5.34 -10.16
C PHE A 61 -2.08 -5.45 -11.03
N ILE A 62 -2.22 -5.82 -12.31
CA ILE A 62 -1.11 -5.85 -13.25
C ILE A 62 -0.56 -4.44 -13.47
N GLY A 63 -1.43 -3.46 -13.76
CA GLY A 63 -1.04 -2.08 -14.03
C GLY A 63 -0.34 -1.42 -12.85
N LEU A 64 -0.94 -1.49 -11.65
CA LEU A 64 -0.34 -0.98 -10.42
C LEU A 64 0.91 -1.76 -10.01
N GLY A 65 0.95 -3.07 -10.25
CA GLY A 65 2.15 -3.87 -10.00
C GLY A 65 3.32 -3.40 -10.85
N VAL A 66 3.12 -3.20 -12.15
CA VAL A 66 4.16 -2.68 -13.06
C VAL A 66 4.56 -1.25 -12.68
N LEU A 67 3.59 -0.35 -12.47
CA LEU A 67 3.87 1.04 -12.08
C LEU A 67 4.56 1.12 -10.72
N GLY A 68 4.20 0.27 -9.77
CA GLY A 68 4.84 0.14 -8.47
C GLY A 68 6.29 -0.31 -8.58
N ILE A 69 6.58 -1.32 -9.42
CA ILE A 69 7.95 -1.78 -9.69
C ILE A 69 8.76 -0.67 -10.35
N ILE A 70 8.26 -0.05 -11.43
CA ILE A 70 8.96 1.03 -12.15
C ILE A 70 9.23 2.22 -11.23
N SER A 71 8.21 2.66 -10.48
CA SER A 71 8.34 3.80 -9.57
C SER A 71 9.28 3.54 -8.38
N SER A 72 9.40 2.27 -7.95
CA SER A 72 10.39 1.85 -6.95
C SER A 72 11.83 2.04 -7.47
N PHE A 73 12.07 1.88 -8.78
CA PHE A 73 13.37 2.15 -9.40
C PHE A 73 13.57 3.61 -9.79
N ALA A 74 12.49 4.34 -10.09
CA ALA A 74 12.53 5.76 -10.47
C ALA A 74 12.63 6.72 -9.28
N SER A 75 12.36 6.28 -8.05
CA SER A 75 12.57 7.11 -6.86
C SER A 75 13.98 6.88 -6.31
N THR A 76 14.86 7.89 -6.40
CA THR A 76 16.19 7.87 -5.75
C THR A 76 16.13 7.93 -4.22
N SER A 77 14.93 8.07 -3.68
CA SER A 77 14.71 8.20 -2.26
C SER A 77 15.00 6.86 -1.60
N GLY A 78 15.98 6.84 -0.72
CA GLY A 78 16.45 5.63 -0.07
C GLY A 78 15.32 4.80 0.51
N TRP A 79 15.55 3.50 0.50
CA TRP A 79 14.64 2.42 0.83
C TRP A 79 13.76 2.72 2.07
N VAL A 80 12.60 3.34 1.84
CA VAL A 80 11.63 3.65 2.88
C VAL A 80 10.88 2.38 3.28
N LEU A 81 10.69 1.45 2.36
CA LEU A 81 10.19 0.11 2.68
C LEU A 81 11.11 -1.02 2.18
N ALA A 82 12.30 -0.69 1.76
CA ALA A 82 13.28 -1.66 1.30
C ALA A 82 12.78 -2.54 0.14
N TRP A 83 12.72 -3.84 0.37
CA TRP A 83 12.13 -4.83 -0.54
C TRP A 83 10.61 -4.79 -0.55
N THR A 84 9.95 -4.16 0.42
CA THR A 84 8.50 -4.28 0.58
C THR A 84 7.76 -3.58 -0.55
N GLU A 85 8.24 -2.44 -1.07
CA GLU A 85 7.63 -1.79 -2.24
C GLU A 85 7.69 -2.65 -3.52
N PRO A 86 8.86 -3.14 -3.96
CA PRO A 86 8.93 -4.05 -5.11
C PRO A 86 8.29 -5.41 -4.83
N VAL A 87 8.30 -5.92 -3.60
CA VAL A 87 7.59 -7.15 -3.22
C VAL A 87 6.08 -6.96 -3.28
N MET A 88 5.55 -5.82 -2.85
CA MET A 88 4.13 -5.50 -2.93
C MET A 88 3.73 -5.28 -4.40
N GLY A 89 4.54 -4.57 -5.19
CA GLY A 89 4.33 -4.44 -6.63
C GLY A 89 4.37 -5.78 -7.36
N LEU A 90 5.33 -6.65 -7.03
CA LEU A 90 5.43 -8.00 -7.56
C LEU A 90 4.26 -8.88 -7.11
N ALA A 91 3.85 -8.78 -5.86
CA ALA A 91 2.69 -9.50 -5.34
C ALA A 91 1.43 -9.08 -6.10
N MET A 92 1.18 -7.78 -6.26
CA MET A 92 0.06 -7.27 -7.06
C MET A 92 0.14 -7.78 -8.50
N PHE A 93 1.32 -7.72 -9.13
CA PHE A 93 1.51 -8.23 -10.48
C PHE A 93 1.21 -9.74 -10.60
N VAL A 94 1.75 -10.55 -9.71
CA VAL A 94 1.54 -12.02 -9.68
C VAL A 94 0.09 -12.35 -9.38
N PHE A 95 -0.56 -11.66 -8.44
CA PHE A 95 -1.98 -11.86 -8.13
C PHE A 95 -2.87 -11.47 -9.32
N GLY A 96 -2.59 -10.35 -9.99
CA GLY A 96 -3.34 -9.93 -11.17
C GLY A 96 -3.20 -10.92 -12.33
N PHE A 97 -1.99 -11.40 -12.60
CA PHE A 97 -1.77 -12.46 -13.60
C PHE A 97 -2.43 -13.78 -13.22
N TRP A 98 -2.32 -14.18 -11.95
CA TRP A 98 -2.97 -15.39 -11.44
C TRP A 98 -4.48 -15.33 -11.63
N GLU A 99 -5.13 -14.23 -11.25
CA GLU A 99 -6.58 -14.05 -11.35
C GLU A 99 -7.06 -14.04 -12.81
N LEU A 100 -6.22 -13.60 -13.75
CA LEU A 100 -6.52 -13.61 -15.19
C LEU A 100 -6.56 -15.03 -15.79
N PHE A 101 -5.72 -15.95 -15.27
CA PHE A 101 -5.66 -17.34 -15.72
C PHE A 101 -6.46 -18.33 -14.86
N PHE A 102 -6.66 -18.01 -13.58
CA PHE A 102 -7.38 -18.78 -12.58
C PHE A 102 -8.41 -17.87 -11.89
N PRO A 103 -9.52 -17.53 -12.58
CA PRO A 103 -10.54 -16.67 -12.02
C PRO A 103 -11.12 -17.33 -10.76
N TYR A 104 -10.87 -16.72 -9.60
CA TYR A 104 -11.48 -17.15 -8.36
C TYR A 104 -12.95 -16.76 -8.34
N ASP A 105 -13.79 -17.67 -7.85
CA ASP A 105 -15.24 -17.47 -7.72
C ASP A 105 -15.61 -16.55 -6.53
N ILE A 106 -14.67 -15.68 -6.09
CA ILE A 106 -14.97 -14.60 -5.14
C ILE A 106 -15.76 -13.53 -5.92
N SER A 107 -17.00 -13.87 -6.23
CA SER A 107 -17.95 -13.07 -7.00
C SER A 107 -18.61 -11.98 -6.16
N VAL A 108 -18.33 -11.94 -4.84
CA VAL A 108 -18.95 -11.00 -3.92
C VAL A 108 -18.07 -9.75 -3.78
N PHE A 109 -18.49 -8.67 -4.43
CA PHE A 109 -17.84 -7.35 -4.44
C PHE A 109 -17.33 -6.91 -3.06
N SER A 110 -18.16 -7.03 -2.04
CA SER A 110 -17.83 -6.67 -0.66
C SER A 110 -16.60 -7.41 -0.11
N LYS A 111 -16.49 -8.72 -0.35
CA LYS A 111 -15.38 -9.52 0.16
C LYS A 111 -14.08 -9.16 -0.54
N THR A 112 -14.11 -9.06 -1.86
CA THR A 112 -12.92 -8.76 -2.68
C THR A 112 -12.34 -7.39 -2.30
N TYR A 113 -13.19 -6.37 -2.21
CA TYR A 113 -12.73 -5.03 -1.87
C TYR A 113 -12.43 -4.82 -0.38
N ALA A 114 -13.01 -5.61 0.52
CA ALA A 114 -12.58 -5.65 1.91
C ALA A 114 -11.14 -6.19 2.03
N PHE A 115 -10.78 -7.25 1.29
CA PHE A 115 -9.40 -7.75 1.27
C PHE A 115 -8.41 -6.72 0.73
N ILE A 116 -8.78 -6.02 -0.34
CA ILE A 116 -7.96 -4.91 -0.87
C ILE A 116 -7.81 -3.80 0.17
N GLY A 117 -8.89 -3.44 0.85
CA GLY A 117 -8.86 -2.46 1.92
C GLY A 117 -7.94 -2.83 3.08
N ILE A 118 -7.96 -4.10 3.50
CA ILE A 118 -7.03 -4.64 4.51
C ILE A 118 -5.59 -4.54 4.03
N PHE A 119 -5.32 -4.90 2.77
CA PHE A 119 -4.00 -4.75 2.17
C PHE A 119 -3.51 -3.30 2.17
N MET A 120 -4.39 -2.35 1.80
CA MET A 120 -4.07 -0.91 1.86
C MET A 120 -3.79 -0.44 3.28
N ALA A 121 -4.57 -0.91 4.26
CA ALA A 121 -4.32 -0.59 5.67
C ALA A 121 -2.93 -1.06 6.13
N PHE A 122 -2.52 -2.28 5.76
CA PHE A 122 -1.16 -2.75 6.06
C PHE A 122 -0.08 -1.91 5.37
N TYR A 123 -0.31 -1.48 4.14
CA TYR A 123 0.62 -0.59 3.45
C TYR A 123 0.77 0.73 4.22
N VAL A 124 -0.33 1.42 4.53
CA VAL A 124 -0.33 2.67 5.31
C VAL A 124 0.32 2.45 6.69
N MET A 125 0.10 1.30 7.32
CA MET A 125 0.78 0.94 8.58
C MET A 125 2.31 0.86 8.39
N PHE A 126 2.81 0.24 7.32
CA PHE A 126 4.25 0.20 7.05
C PHE A 126 4.83 1.59 6.79
N VAL A 127 4.07 2.48 6.15
CA VAL A 127 4.45 3.89 5.97
C VAL A 127 4.59 4.57 7.34
N SER A 128 3.60 4.39 8.24
CA SER A 128 3.65 4.90 9.61
C SER A 128 4.87 4.39 10.39
N LEU A 129 5.13 3.07 10.36
CA LEU A 129 6.29 2.48 11.04
C LEU A 129 7.62 3.03 10.51
N HIS A 130 7.67 3.34 9.22
CA HIS A 130 8.85 3.98 8.67
C HIS A 130 9.00 5.42 9.18
N MET A 131 7.92 6.18 9.22
CA MET A 131 7.90 7.54 9.75
C MET A 131 8.40 7.59 11.21
N ASP A 132 7.98 6.63 12.04
CA ASP A 132 8.48 6.46 13.40
C ASP A 132 10.00 6.18 13.42
N ARG A 133 10.47 5.24 12.58
CA ARG A 133 11.89 4.87 12.49
C ARG A 133 12.81 6.06 12.16
N ILE A 134 12.35 6.99 11.31
CA ILE A 134 13.12 8.18 10.92
C ILE A 134 12.82 9.40 11.82
N GLY A 135 11.88 9.28 12.76
CA GLY A 135 11.48 10.36 13.65
C GLY A 135 10.87 11.58 12.93
N LYS A 136 10.19 11.38 11.80
CA LYS A 136 9.59 12.46 11.00
C LYS A 136 8.08 12.34 10.88
N GLY A 137 7.40 13.49 10.99
CA GLY A 137 5.94 13.60 10.90
C GLY A 137 5.22 13.00 12.10
N HIS A 138 3.89 12.99 12.03
CA HIS A 138 3.02 12.44 13.06
C HIS A 138 2.67 10.99 12.73
N TRP A 139 3.61 10.08 12.97
CA TRP A 139 3.43 8.65 12.67
C TRP A 139 2.17 8.06 13.32
N PHE A 140 1.78 8.54 14.50
CA PHE A 140 0.53 8.13 15.17
C PHE A 140 -0.72 8.47 14.37
N VAL A 141 -0.74 9.62 13.67
CA VAL A 141 -1.88 10.01 12.83
C VAL A 141 -1.98 9.06 11.63
N GLU A 142 -0.85 8.72 11.03
CA GLU A 142 -0.80 7.73 9.93
C GLU A 142 -1.22 6.33 10.41
N LEU A 143 -0.83 5.94 11.62
CA LEU A 143 -1.27 4.67 12.23
C LEU A 143 -2.79 4.67 12.48
N CYS A 144 -3.35 5.79 12.92
CA CYS A 144 -4.80 5.94 13.05
C CYS A 144 -5.50 5.82 11.70
N LEU A 145 -4.96 6.41 10.62
CA LEU A 145 -5.52 6.25 9.26
C LEU A 145 -5.47 4.79 8.80
N ALA A 146 -4.37 4.08 9.07
CA ALA A 146 -4.27 2.64 8.81
C ALA A 146 -5.33 1.85 9.61
N ALA A 147 -5.48 2.14 10.90
CA ALA A 147 -6.46 1.48 11.76
C ALA A 147 -7.90 1.74 11.30
N VAL A 148 -8.24 2.98 10.92
CA VAL A 148 -9.57 3.30 10.40
C VAL A 148 -9.80 2.59 9.06
N THR A 149 -8.83 2.60 8.15
CA THR A 149 -8.92 1.87 6.87
C THR A 149 -9.18 0.38 7.12
N TRP A 150 -8.48 -0.21 8.09
CA TRP A 150 -8.68 -1.60 8.49
C TRP A 150 -10.07 -1.86 9.07
N ILE A 151 -10.55 -1.00 9.98
CA ILE A 151 -11.89 -1.11 10.59
C ILE A 151 -12.97 -1.02 9.51
N VAL A 152 -12.92 -0.04 8.60
CA VAL A 152 -13.92 0.11 7.53
C VAL A 152 -13.91 -1.11 6.61
N SER A 153 -12.72 -1.64 6.29
CA SER A 153 -12.58 -2.87 5.50
C SER A 153 -13.17 -4.09 6.21
N PHE A 154 -12.97 -4.20 7.52
CA PHE A 154 -13.53 -5.28 8.33
C PHE A 154 -15.06 -5.15 8.48
N VAL A 155 -15.59 -3.94 8.60
CA VAL A 155 -17.04 -3.71 8.59
C VAL A 155 -17.64 -4.15 7.25
N ASN A 156 -16.93 -3.91 6.15
CA ASN A 156 -17.32 -4.37 4.82
C ASN A 156 -17.30 -5.92 4.74
N ILE A 157 -16.25 -6.60 5.21
CA ILE A 157 -16.17 -8.08 5.15
C ILE A 157 -17.28 -8.79 5.93
N MET A 158 -17.71 -8.21 7.04
CA MET A 158 -18.77 -8.74 7.90
C MET A 158 -20.18 -8.44 7.36
N ASN A 159 -20.29 -7.68 6.28
CA ASN A 159 -21.54 -7.24 5.66
C ASN A 159 -22.50 -6.55 6.66
N PHE A 160 -21.98 -5.86 7.68
CA PHE A 160 -22.81 -5.23 8.71
C PHE A 160 -23.78 -4.17 8.17
N ALA A 161 -23.49 -3.59 7.00
CA ALA A 161 -24.26 -2.50 6.40
C ALA A 161 -25.18 -2.95 5.25
N GLY A 162 -25.20 -4.25 4.89
CA GLY A 162 -25.99 -4.80 3.78
C GLY A 162 -25.41 -4.51 2.38
N GLU A 163 -25.84 -5.25 1.37
CA GLU A 163 -25.23 -5.27 0.02
C GLU A 163 -25.12 -3.89 -0.65
N HIS A 164 -26.10 -3.00 -0.42
CA HIS A 164 -26.11 -1.67 -1.01
C HIS A 164 -25.11 -0.68 -0.39
N ALA A 165 -24.73 -0.86 0.88
CA ALA A 165 -23.78 0.03 1.54
C ALA A 165 -22.32 -0.34 1.28
N THR A 166 -22.07 -1.55 0.76
CA THR A 166 -20.72 -2.09 0.50
C THR A 166 -19.93 -1.22 -0.47
N GLN A 167 -20.61 -0.62 -1.45
CA GLN A 167 -20.01 0.30 -2.40
C GLN A 167 -19.52 1.59 -1.74
N GLY A 168 -20.34 2.18 -0.87
CA GLY A 168 -19.99 3.38 -0.11
C GLY A 168 -18.83 3.13 0.86
N LEU A 169 -18.86 2.00 1.57
CA LEU A 169 -17.76 1.59 2.46
C LEU A 169 -16.46 1.34 1.69
N THR A 170 -16.55 0.73 0.51
CA THR A 170 -15.39 0.49 -0.35
C THR A 170 -14.79 1.81 -0.84
N SER A 171 -15.62 2.74 -1.34
CA SER A 171 -15.17 4.09 -1.72
C SER A 171 -14.48 4.80 -0.55
N LEU A 172 -15.10 4.78 0.64
CA LEU A 172 -14.55 5.40 1.85
C LEU A 172 -13.19 4.79 2.22
N THR A 173 -13.05 3.48 2.10
CA THR A 173 -11.79 2.77 2.38
C THR A 173 -10.65 3.27 1.49
N PHE A 174 -10.88 3.36 0.18
CA PHE A 174 -9.89 3.90 -0.76
C PHE A 174 -9.60 5.37 -0.49
N PHE A 175 -10.61 6.18 -0.16
CA PHE A 175 -10.43 7.60 0.14
C PHE A 175 -9.55 7.82 1.38
N ILE A 176 -9.76 7.06 2.46
CA ILE A 176 -8.96 7.16 3.68
C ILE A 176 -7.53 6.67 3.42
N ALA A 177 -7.37 5.55 2.71
CA ALA A 177 -6.05 5.05 2.32
C ALA A 177 -5.28 6.06 1.43
N ALA A 178 -5.97 6.75 0.52
CA ALA A 178 -5.37 7.77 -0.34
C ALA A 178 -4.75 8.92 0.46
N TRP A 179 -5.42 9.35 1.55
CA TRP A 179 -4.87 10.36 2.46
C TRP A 179 -3.63 9.87 3.21
N GLY A 180 -3.60 8.60 3.64
CA GLY A 180 -2.41 8.01 4.24
C GLY A 180 -1.22 8.05 3.26
N PHE A 181 -1.41 7.52 2.05
CA PHE A 181 -0.36 7.56 1.02
C PHE A 181 0.10 8.98 0.67
N THR A 182 -0.81 9.95 0.65
CA THR A 182 -0.48 11.36 0.40
C THR A 182 0.38 11.93 1.53
N TYR A 183 -0.02 11.69 2.79
CA TYR A 183 0.72 12.17 3.94
C TYR A 183 2.12 11.54 4.01
N GLY A 184 2.20 10.22 3.82
CA GLY A 184 3.46 9.51 3.69
C GLY A 184 4.34 10.07 2.58
N ALA A 185 3.79 10.31 1.39
CA ALA A 185 4.55 10.87 0.26
C ALA A 185 5.16 12.24 0.60
N ILE A 186 4.40 13.13 1.26
CA ILE A 186 4.85 14.47 1.62
C ILE A 186 5.97 14.41 2.67
N ILE A 187 5.76 13.67 3.76
CA ILE A 187 6.71 13.63 4.88
C ILE A 187 8.01 12.91 4.52
N LEU A 188 7.93 11.89 3.66
CA LEU A 188 9.06 11.04 3.27
C LEU A 188 9.82 11.55 2.05
N THR A 189 9.39 12.68 1.46
CA THR A 189 10.12 13.30 0.35
C THR A 189 11.49 13.80 0.81
N GLY A 190 12.54 13.50 0.04
CA GLY A 190 13.90 13.95 0.35
C GLY A 190 14.71 13.00 1.24
N GLU A 191 14.16 11.88 1.68
CA GLU A 191 14.84 10.94 2.57
C GLU A 191 15.57 9.80 1.84
N GLY A 192 16.75 9.45 2.37
CA GLY A 192 17.55 8.27 2.03
C GLY A 192 18.54 8.41 0.85
N SER A 193 19.77 7.91 1.06
CA SER A 193 20.80 7.76 0.02
C SER A 193 20.81 6.33 -0.58
N LEU A 194 21.24 6.19 -1.84
CA LEU A 194 21.37 4.89 -2.52
C LEU A 194 22.36 3.96 -1.76
N ASP A 195 23.43 4.52 -1.21
CA ASP A 195 24.50 3.79 -0.51
C ASP A 195 24.07 3.25 0.86
N GLU A 196 23.29 4.01 1.64
CA GLU A 196 22.68 3.51 2.88
C GLU A 196 21.62 2.43 2.63
N SER A 197 21.01 2.47 1.44
CA SER A 197 19.92 1.57 1.04
C SER A 197 20.42 0.17 0.66
N ILE A 198 21.54 0.07 -0.05
CA ILE A 198 22.16 -1.22 -0.43
C ILE A 198 22.72 -1.95 0.81
N ALA A 199 23.25 -1.19 1.78
CA ALA A 199 23.87 -1.74 2.99
C ALA A 199 22.87 -2.14 4.10
N SER A 200 21.62 -1.68 4.03
CA SER A 200 20.59 -1.83 5.07
C SER A 200 20.26 -3.29 5.45
N PRO A 201 19.97 -4.21 4.50
CA PRO A 201 19.68 -5.61 4.83
C PRO A 201 20.88 -6.29 5.48
N VAL A 202 22.08 -6.04 4.92
CA VAL A 202 23.34 -6.59 5.44
C VAL A 202 23.61 -6.08 6.85
N ARG A 203 23.33 -4.80 7.14
CA ARG A 203 23.43 -4.23 8.50
C ARG A 203 22.39 -4.81 9.45
N PHE A 204 21.13 -4.96 9.04
CA PHE A 204 20.09 -5.57 9.88
C PHE A 204 20.45 -7.02 10.24
N PHE A 205 20.85 -7.83 9.26
CA PHE A 205 21.29 -9.19 9.50
C PHE A 205 22.57 -9.24 10.35
N ARG A 206 23.54 -8.34 10.13
CA ARG A 206 24.75 -8.23 10.98
C ARG A 206 24.40 -7.84 12.41
N ALA A 207 23.52 -6.86 12.62
CA ALA A 207 23.08 -6.42 13.95
C ALA A 207 22.36 -7.54 14.69
N ARG A 208 21.49 -8.30 13.99
CA ARG A 208 20.85 -9.49 14.57
C ARG A 208 21.85 -10.59 14.91
N LYS A 209 22.86 -10.80 14.06
CA LYS A 209 23.93 -11.78 14.30
C LYS A 209 24.79 -11.38 15.50
N ALA A 210 25.11 -10.09 15.64
CA ALA A 210 25.83 -9.52 16.76
C ALA A 210 25.04 -9.63 18.07
N ALA A 211 23.76 -9.23 18.09
CA ALA A 211 22.89 -9.35 19.26
C ALA A 211 22.68 -10.82 19.70
N LYS A 212 22.64 -11.76 18.74
CA LYS A 212 22.56 -13.19 19.03
C LYS A 212 23.87 -13.74 19.58
N ALA A 213 25.01 -13.26 19.10
CA ALA A 213 26.34 -13.61 19.62
C ALA A 213 26.58 -13.05 21.03
N GLU A 214 26.13 -11.82 21.31
CA GLU A 214 26.21 -11.19 22.63
C GLU A 214 25.36 -11.95 23.66
N LYS A 215 24.13 -12.34 23.29
CA LYS A 215 23.29 -13.22 24.13
C LYS A 215 23.93 -14.59 24.37
N ALA A 216 24.58 -15.18 23.37
CA ALA A 216 25.28 -16.46 23.52
C ALA A 216 26.53 -16.36 24.41
N GLY A 217 27.29 -15.26 24.29
CA GLY A 217 28.45 -14.98 25.14
C GLY A 217 28.08 -14.75 26.61
N ASN A 218 26.98 -14.04 26.87
CA ASN A 218 26.46 -13.88 28.23
C ASN A 218 25.91 -15.20 28.81
N ALA A 219 25.23 -16.03 28.02
CA ALA A 219 24.77 -17.35 28.47
C ALA A 219 25.93 -18.31 28.81
N GLY A 220 27.05 -18.22 28.07
CA GLY A 220 28.27 -18.98 28.36
C GLY A 220 28.97 -18.54 29.65
N LYS A 221 29.01 -17.23 29.93
CA LYS A 221 29.57 -16.68 31.18
C LYS A 221 28.74 -17.07 32.41
N VAL A 222 27.41 -17.10 32.28
CA VAL A 222 26.51 -17.54 33.37
C VAL A 222 26.65 -19.03 33.67
N LYS A 223 26.89 -19.88 32.65
CA LYS A 223 27.16 -21.32 32.85
C LYS A 223 28.55 -21.63 33.41
N ALA A 224 29.54 -20.77 33.20
CA ALA A 224 30.90 -20.95 33.74
C ALA A 224 31.03 -20.46 35.20
N ALA A 225 30.04 -19.72 35.70
CA ALA A 225 30.00 -19.16 37.04
C ALA A 225 29.01 -19.88 37.99
N ALA A 226 28.38 -20.96 37.54
CA ALA A 226 27.49 -21.84 38.31
C ALA A 226 28.12 -23.24 38.44
#